data_AF-A0A0A3IB51-F1
#
_entry.id   AF-A0A0A3IB51-F1
#
_cell.length_a   1.000
_cell.length_b   1.000
_cell.length_c   1.000
_cell.angle_alpha   90.00
_cell.angle_beta   90.00
_cell.angle_gamma   90.00
#
_symmetry.space_group_name_H-M   'P 1'
#
loop_
_entity.id
_entity.type
_entity.pdbx_description
1 polymer ?
#
loop_
_entity_poly.entity_id
_entity_poly.type
_entity_poly.pdbx_seq_one_letter_code
_entity_poly.pdbx_strand_id
1 'polypeptide(L)'
;MTVKDLSIYLLFALGTFLVISLGCAGIALSAMSETFPNGRFIIIVISMIAVTWSIGIGLRKHRLLIAARKKEKAIPKRSAI
;
A
#
# COMPACT_ATOMS: atom_id res chain seq x y z
N MET A 1 -16.02 11.26 3.91
CA MET A 1 -14.60 10.92 3.67
C MET A 1 -13.87 12.24 3.54
N THR A 2 -12.80 12.50 4.30
CA THR A 2 -12.13 13.81 4.22
C THR A 2 -11.22 13.86 3.00
N VAL A 3 -10.93 15.07 2.48
CA VAL A 3 -10.01 15.25 1.34
C VAL A 3 -8.63 14.62 1.63
N LYS A 4 -8.19 14.65 2.89
CA LYS A 4 -6.96 14.00 3.36
C LYS A 4 -7.01 12.48 3.25
N ASP A 5 -8.16 11.88 3.55
CA ASP A 5 -8.31 10.42 3.39
C ASP A 5 -8.26 10.07 1.89
N LEU A 6 -8.91 10.86 1.04
CA LEU A 6 -8.91 10.67 -0.42
C LEU A 6 -7.49 10.74 -1.01
N SER A 7 -6.68 11.73 -0.61
CA SER A 7 -5.29 11.85 -1.08
C SER A 7 -4.42 10.66 -0.65
N ILE A 8 -4.64 10.12 0.55
CA ILE A 8 -3.93 8.93 1.04
C ILE A 8 -4.31 7.69 0.21
N TYR A 9 -5.61 7.50 -0.08
CA TYR A 9 -6.05 6.40 -0.94
C TYR A 9 -5.52 6.54 -2.37
N LEU A 10 -5.47 7.76 -2.91
CA LEU A 10 -4.89 8.03 -4.22
C LEU A 10 -3.39 7.66 -4.26
N LEU A 11 -2.64 8.05 -3.22
CA LEU A 11 -1.22 7.72 -3.10
C LEU A 11 -0.99 6.21 -3.01
N PHE A 12 -1.82 5.50 -2.24
CA PHE A 12 -1.75 4.04 -2.18
C PHE A 12 -2.12 3.39 -3.51
N ALA A 13 -3.16 3.86 -4.20
CA ALA A 13 -3.55 3.36 -5.51
C ALA A 13 -2.43 3.55 -6.54
N LEU A 14 -1.81 4.73 -6.57
CA LEU A 14 -0.68 5.03 -7.44
C LEU A 14 0.53 4.16 -7.10
N GLY A 15 0.86 4.01 -5.82
CA GLY A 15 1.97 3.15 -5.37
C GLY A 15 1.76 1.69 -5.75
N THR A 16 0.54 1.17 -5.57
CA THR A 16 0.21 -0.21 -5.95
C THR A 16 0.27 -0.39 -7.47
N PHE A 17 -0.24 0.57 -8.23
CA PHE A 17 -0.18 0.56 -9.68
C PHE A 17 1.26 0.56 -10.22
N LEU A 18 2.13 1.39 -9.62
CA LEU A 18 3.56 1.43 -9.96
C LEU A 18 4.26 0.10 -9.67
N VAL A 19 4.00 -0.50 -8.50
CA VAL A 19 4.58 -1.80 -8.12
C VAL A 19 4.17 -2.89 -9.09
N ILE A 20 2.90 -2.95 -9.47
CA ILE A 20 2.40 -3.94 -10.44
C ILE A 20 3.02 -3.68 -11.81
N SER A 21 2.96 -2.44 -12.30
CA SER A 21 3.42 -2.11 -13.65
C SER A 21 4.93 -2.34 -13.81
N LEU A 22 5.74 -1.81 -12.89
CA LEU A 22 7.20 -1.96 -12.91
C LEU A 22 7.63 -3.38 -12.56
N GLY A 23 6.97 -4.00 -11.59
CA GLY A 23 7.25 -5.37 -11.17
C GLY A 23 6.97 -6.38 -12.28
N CYS A 24 5.80 -6.31 -12.91
CA CYS A 24 5.46 -7.17 -14.05
C CYS A 24 6.37 -6.93 -15.25
N ALA A 25 6.71 -5.66 -15.57
CA ALA A 25 7.67 -5.36 -16.62
C ALA A 25 9.06 -5.94 -16.31
N GLY A 26 9.53 -5.79 -15.07
CA GLY A 26 10.80 -6.35 -14.62
C GLY A 26 10.83 -7.88 -14.68
N ILE A 27 9.72 -8.54 -14.29
CA ILE A 27 9.57 -9.99 -14.42
C ILE A 27 9.62 -10.42 -15.88
N ALA A 28 8.89 -9.73 -16.78
CA ALA A 28 8.88 -10.04 -18.20
C ALA A 28 10.29 -9.90 -18.82
N LEU A 29 10.99 -8.82 -18.51
CA LEU A 29 12.39 -8.62 -18.91
C LEU A 29 13.32 -9.72 -18.38
N SER A 30 13.15 -10.11 -17.12
CA SER A 30 13.93 -11.19 -16.53
C SER A 30 13.62 -12.56 -17.14
N ALA A 31 12.39 -12.80 -17.58
CA ALA A 31 11.96 -14.06 -18.20
C ALA A 31 12.42 -14.21 -19.65
N MET A 32 12.66 -13.10 -20.36
CA MET A 32 13.24 -13.10 -21.71
C MET A 32 14.76 -13.34 -21.73
N SER A 33 15.40 -13.41 -20.57
CA SER A 33 16.82 -13.71 -20.45
C SER A 33 17.07 -15.21 -20.59
N GLU A 34 18.12 -15.59 -21.29
CA GLU A 34 18.44 -17.00 -21.56
C GLU A 34 18.76 -17.83 -20.30
N THR A 35 19.08 -17.17 -19.18
CA THR A 35 19.40 -17.81 -17.89
C THR A 35 18.31 -17.57 -16.86
N PHE A 36 17.07 -17.96 -17.18
CA PHE A 36 15.95 -17.90 -16.23
C PHE A 36 15.86 -19.17 -15.36
N PRO A 37 15.72 -19.05 -14.02
CA PRO A 37 15.61 -17.83 -13.22
C PRO A 37 16.96 -17.16 -12.94
N ASN A 38 17.03 -15.83 -13.13
CA ASN A 38 18.23 -15.03 -12.84
C ASN A 38 18.14 -14.30 -11.50
N GLY A 39 19.28 -13.87 -10.96
CA GLY A 39 19.31 -13.11 -9.69
C GLY A 39 18.47 -11.83 -9.74
N ARG A 40 18.32 -11.20 -10.91
CA ARG A 40 17.45 -10.03 -11.12
C ARG A 40 15.97 -10.36 -10.85
N PHE A 41 15.49 -11.51 -11.32
CA PHE A 41 14.13 -11.98 -11.07
C PHE A 41 13.86 -12.10 -9.56
N ILE A 42 14.77 -12.73 -8.82
CA ILE A 42 14.64 -12.92 -7.37
C ILE A 42 14.56 -11.56 -6.65
N ILE A 43 15.45 -10.62 -7.00
CA ILE A 43 15.45 -9.27 -6.41
C ILE A 43 14.13 -8.53 -6.70
N ILE A 44 13.62 -8.61 -7.93
CA ILE A 44 12.36 -7.99 -8.33
C ILE A 44 11.19 -8.59 -7.54
N VAL A 45 11.11 -9.91 -7.42
CA VAL A 45 10.04 -10.58 -6.66
C VAL A 45 10.09 -10.21 -5.17
N ILE A 46 11.27 -10.24 -4.55
CA ILE A 46 11.43 -9.86 -3.12
C ILE A 46 11.03 -8.40 -2.90
N SER A 47 11.46 -7.49 -3.80
CA SER A 47 11.10 -6.07 -3.69
C SER A 47 9.60 -5.84 -3.86
N MET A 48 8.94 -6.52 -4.81
CA MET A 48 7.48 -6.47 -4.96
C MET A 48 6.76 -6.92 -3.68
N ILE A 49 7.22 -8.01 -3.05
CA ILE A 49 6.65 -8.51 -1.79
C ILE A 49 6.82 -7.46 -0.68
N ALA A 50 8.03 -6.92 -0.50
CA ALA A 50 8.33 -5.95 0.56
C ALA A 50 7.48 -4.66 0.42
N VAL A 51 7.34 -4.14 -0.80
CA VAL A 51 6.54 -2.93 -1.04
C VAL A 51 5.04 -3.21 -0.85
N THR A 52 4.54 -4.34 -1.37
CA THR A 52 3.13 -4.74 -1.20
C THR A 52 2.78 -4.89 0.28
N TRP A 53 3.68 -5.49 1.06
CA TRP A 53 3.50 -5.65 2.50
C TRP A 53 3.45 -4.30 3.23
N SER A 54 4.36 -3.39 2.87
CA SER A 54 4.43 -2.03 3.42
C SER A 54 3.14 -1.24 3.14
N ILE A 55 2.60 -1.35 1.92
CA ILE A 55 1.32 -0.76 1.53
C ILE A 55 0.18 -1.33 2.38
N GLY A 56 0.12 -2.66 2.54
CA GLY A 56 -0.90 -3.34 3.35
C GLY A 56 -0.91 -2.91 4.81
N ILE A 57 0.27 -2.81 5.44
CA ILE A 57 0.42 -2.30 6.81
C ILE A 57 -0.04 -0.85 6.91
N GLY A 58 0.37 0.00 5.96
CA GLY A 58 0.00 1.40 5.91
C GLY A 58 -1.52 1.60 5.85
N LEU A 59 -2.20 0.85 4.97
CA LEU A 59 -3.66 0.84 4.85
C LEU A 59 -4.35 0.38 6.13
N ARG A 60 -3.82 -0.66 6.78
CA ARG A 60 -4.38 -1.18 8.04
C ARG A 60 -4.29 -0.14 9.17
N LYS A 61 -3.13 0.51 9.34
CA LYS A 61 -2.96 1.61 10.31
C LYS A 61 -3.90 2.77 9.99
N HIS A 62 -4.01 3.17 8.72
CA HIS A 62 -4.87 4.26 8.32
C HIS A 62 -6.35 3.98 8.62
N ARG A 63 -6.83 2.76 8.34
CA ARG A 63 -8.20 2.34 8.68
C ARG A 63 -8.47 2.37 10.19
N LEU A 64 -7.52 1.91 11.00
CA LEU A 64 -7.63 1.95 12.47
C LEU A 64 -7.75 3.40 12.97
N LEU A 65 -6.96 4.33 12.42
CA LEU A 65 -7.05 5.76 12.77
C LEU A 65 -8.37 6.39 12.36
N ILE A 66 -8.93 6.02 11.20
CA ILE A 66 -10.28 6.46 10.80
C ILE A 66 -11.33 5.92 11.78
N ALA A 67 -11.23 4.64 12.15
CA ALA A 67 -12.16 4.02 13.10
C ALA A 67 -12.10 4.68 14.48
N ALA A 68 -10.90 4.99 14.98
CA ALA A 68 -10.72 5.71 16.25
C ALA A 68 -11.37 7.11 16.22
N ARG A 69 -11.12 7.90 15.16
CA ARG A 69 -11.74 9.23 14.97
C ARG A 69 -13.26 9.18 14.88
N LYS A 70 -13.83 8.11 14.30
CA LYS A 70 -15.28 7.88 14.28
C LYS A 70 -15.84 7.58 15.67
N LYS A 71 -15.13 6.76 16.48
CA LYS A 71 -15.55 6.44 17.85
C LYS A 71 -15.56 7.69 18.74
N GLU A 72 -14.55 8.54 18.63
CA GLU A 72 -14.44 9.78 19.43
C GLU A 72 -15.58 10.77 19.12
N LYS A 73 -15.99 10.89 17.85
CA LYS A 73 -17.15 11.72 17.48
C LYS A 73 -18.49 11.15 17.93
N ALA A 74 -18.58 9.84 18.20
CA ALA A 74 -19.81 9.18 18.61
C ALA A 74 -20.04 9.21 20.12
N ILE A 75 -19.02 9.56 20.91
CA ILE A 75 -19.17 9.85 22.35
C ILE A 75 -19.47 11.35 22.44
N PRO A 76 -20.73 11.77 22.65
CA PRO A 76 -21.01 13.18 22.90
C PRO A 76 -20.20 13.60 24.12
N LYS A 77 -19.51 14.75 24.03
CA LYS A 77 -18.94 15.44 25.19
C LYS A 77 -20.04 15.51 26.24
N ARG A 78 -20.02 14.60 27.21
CA ARG A 78 -20.92 14.65 28.34
C ARG A 78 -20.47 15.86 29.15
N SER A 79 -21.14 16.97 28.91
CA SER A 79 -21.48 18.00 29.89
C SER A 79 -20.49 18.09 31.05
N ALA A 80 -19.40 18.83 30.87
CA ALA A 80 -18.73 19.44 32.01
C ALA A 80 -19.55 20.68 32.36
N ILE A 81 -20.57 20.45 33.20
CA ILE A 81 -21.17 21.47 34.08
C ILE A 81 -20.42 21.34 35.40
#